data_AF-V4A4M2-F1
#
_entry.id   AF-V4A4M2-F1
#
_cell.length_a   1.000
_cell.length_b   1.000
_cell.length_c   1.000
_cell.angle_alpha   90.00
_cell.angle_beta   90.00
_cell.angle_gamma   90.00
#
_symmetry.space_group_name_H-M   'P 1'
#
loop_
_entity.id
_entity.type
_entity.pdbx_description
1 polymer ?
#
loop_
_entity_poly.entity_id
_entity_poly.type
_entity_poly.pdbx_seq_one_letter_code
_entity_poly.pdbx_strand_id
1 'polypeptide(L)'
;MPLGNSRTRLLLADLDIPPPAESGMSKLSSYVSSKTTDLNNESMRTKVEEVNNESMRTKVEEVNNESMRTKVEEVKNVNRRRGASNPNVINVALDGRYNCLTIGHSKKPRQGASQSIGIACETNTDKKYIISAVLQNKLCWTGAWLRNTGITVNCPGHEGCTANLTRHAPLSEREMGRIIGEDLSIQGVLIKFATTDGDSTSATRIEEAM
;
A
#
# COMPACT_ATOMS: atom_id res chain seq x y z
N MET A 1 0.44 13.54 -42.23
CA MET A 1 -0.43 14.68 -42.57
C MET A 1 -1.88 14.18 -42.49
N PRO A 2 -2.76 14.76 -41.65
CA PRO A 2 -4.13 14.27 -41.51
C PRO A 2 -4.88 14.38 -42.86
N LEU A 3 -5.58 13.31 -43.27
CA LEU A 3 -6.42 13.35 -44.47
C LEU A 3 -7.62 14.27 -44.19
N GLY A 4 -7.75 15.36 -44.96
CA GLY A 4 -8.94 16.21 -44.91
C GLY A 4 -10.15 15.51 -45.55
N ASN A 5 -11.36 15.92 -45.17
CA ASN A 5 -12.64 15.31 -45.58
C ASN A 5 -12.74 15.06 -47.09
N SER A 6 -12.22 15.97 -47.93
CA SER A 6 -12.22 15.84 -49.38
C SER A 6 -11.37 14.65 -49.88
N ARG A 7 -10.20 14.43 -49.29
CA ARG A 7 -9.33 13.27 -49.63
C ARG A 7 -9.93 11.97 -49.11
N THR A 8 -10.57 11.99 -47.95
CA THR A 8 -11.27 10.81 -47.40
C THR A 8 -12.44 10.38 -48.28
N ARG A 9 -13.18 11.33 -48.87
CA ARG A 9 -14.24 11.02 -49.86
C ARG A 9 -13.70 10.35 -51.11
N LEU A 10 -12.58 10.85 -51.64
CA LEU A 10 -11.92 10.24 -52.80
C LEU A 10 -11.50 8.81 -52.49
N LEU A 11 -10.91 8.59 -51.30
CA LEU A 11 -10.49 7.26 -50.86
C LEU A 11 -11.68 6.30 -50.68
N LEU A 12 -12.81 6.77 -50.13
CA LEU A 12 -14.04 5.97 -50.04
C LEU A 12 -14.60 5.62 -51.42
N ALA A 13 -14.58 6.58 -52.35
CA ALA A 13 -15.02 6.36 -53.73
C ALA A 13 -14.10 5.37 -54.48
N ASP A 14 -12.78 5.45 -54.27
CA ASP A 14 -11.81 4.52 -54.84
C ASP A 14 -11.97 3.08 -54.31
N LEU A 15 -12.59 2.93 -53.14
CA LEU A 15 -12.93 1.64 -52.53
C LEU A 15 -14.35 1.16 -52.88
N ASP A 16 -15.02 1.78 -53.86
CA ASP A 16 -16.43 1.53 -54.24
C ASP A 16 -17.44 1.69 -53.09
N ILE A 17 -17.08 2.45 -52.05
CA ILE A 17 -17.99 2.78 -50.94
C ILE A 17 -18.64 4.13 -51.25
N PRO A 18 -19.98 4.22 -51.34
CA PRO A 18 -20.66 5.47 -51.67
C PRO A 18 -20.31 6.55 -50.63
N PRO A 19 -19.57 7.61 -51.02
CA PRO A 19 -19.11 8.59 -50.05
C PRO A 19 -20.30 9.44 -49.58
N PRO A 20 -20.41 9.73 -48.26
CA PRO A 20 -21.43 10.63 -47.72
C PRO A 20 -21.41 11.99 -48.42
N ALA A 21 -22.57 12.67 -48.43
CA ALA A 21 -22.66 14.06 -48.86
C ALA A 21 -21.72 14.96 -48.03
N GLU A 22 -21.16 16.00 -48.64
CA GLU A 22 -20.17 16.89 -48.01
C GLU A 22 -20.67 17.50 -46.71
N SER A 23 -21.92 17.96 -46.70
CA SER A 23 -22.59 18.49 -45.51
C SER A 23 -22.80 17.43 -44.43
N GLY A 24 -23.11 16.19 -44.81
CA GLY A 24 -23.20 15.05 -43.90
C GLY A 24 -21.84 14.70 -43.30
N MET A 25 -20.78 14.71 -44.11
CA MET A 25 -19.42 14.43 -43.66
C MET A 25 -18.89 15.52 -42.71
N SER A 26 -19.17 16.79 -42.98
CA SER A 26 -18.84 17.88 -42.06
C SER A 26 -19.58 17.75 -40.73
N LYS A 27 -20.88 17.44 -40.75
CA LYS A 27 -21.65 17.19 -39.51
C LYS A 27 -21.11 16.00 -38.72
N LEU A 28 -20.79 14.90 -39.40
CA LEU A 28 -20.21 13.70 -38.78
C LEU A 28 -18.83 14.01 -38.19
N SER A 29 -17.99 14.77 -38.91
CA SER A 29 -16.67 15.19 -38.43
C SER A 29 -16.78 16.07 -37.19
N SER A 30 -17.72 17.01 -37.15
CA SER A 30 -17.98 17.83 -35.96
C SER A 30 -18.45 16.97 -34.78
N TYR A 31 -19.34 16.00 -35.04
CA TYR A 31 -19.83 15.07 -34.03
C TYR A 31 -18.72 14.14 -33.49
N VAL A 32 -17.88 13.59 -34.37
CA VAL A 32 -16.73 12.77 -33.98
C VAL A 32 -15.75 13.62 -33.19
N SER A 33 -15.46 14.85 -33.63
CA SER A 33 -14.57 15.77 -32.92
C SER A 33 -15.08 16.13 -31.52
N SER A 34 -16.38 16.39 -31.37
CA SER A 34 -16.97 16.63 -30.04
C SER A 34 -16.86 15.37 -29.19
N LYS A 35 -17.19 14.21 -29.74
CA LYS A 35 -17.13 12.95 -29.00
C LYS A 35 -15.71 12.55 -28.61
N THR A 36 -14.71 12.79 -29.44
CA THR A 36 -13.30 12.59 -29.09
C THR A 36 -12.84 13.55 -27.99
N THR A 37 -13.36 14.79 -27.99
CA THR A 37 -13.06 15.77 -26.94
C THR A 37 -13.68 15.33 -25.61
N ASP A 38 -14.93 14.84 -25.63
CA ASP A 38 -15.60 14.31 -24.45
C ASP A 38 -14.86 13.10 -23.88
N LEU A 39 -14.49 12.13 -24.72
CA LEU A 39 -13.72 10.95 -24.31
C LEU A 39 -12.34 11.33 -23.75
N ASN A 40 -11.68 12.33 -24.33
CA ASN A 40 -10.40 12.81 -23.82
C ASN A 40 -10.57 13.48 -22.45
N ASN A 41 -11.63 14.28 -22.27
CA ASN A 41 -11.94 14.92 -20.99
C ASN A 41 -12.27 13.88 -19.90
N GLU A 42 -13.05 12.84 -20.22
CA GLU A 42 -13.33 11.71 -19.31
C GLU A 42 -12.06 10.94 -18.95
N SER A 43 -11.21 10.64 -19.94
CA SER A 43 -9.92 9.99 -19.72
C SER A 43 -9.00 10.85 -18.84
N MET A 44 -8.95 12.17 -19.07
CA MET A 44 -8.15 13.08 -18.25
C MET A 44 -8.66 13.14 -16.80
N ARG A 45 -9.98 13.18 -16.58
CA ARG A 45 -10.57 13.13 -15.23
C ARG A 45 -10.19 11.86 -14.49
N THR A 46 -10.31 10.71 -15.15
CA THR A 46 -9.96 9.41 -14.56
C THR A 46 -8.49 9.37 -14.14
N LYS A 47 -7.58 9.82 -15.01
CA LYS A 47 -6.15 9.90 -14.68
C LYS A 47 -5.85 10.85 -13.51
N VAL A 48 -6.54 11.98 -13.44
CA VAL A 48 -6.39 12.92 -12.31
C VAL A 48 -6.85 12.28 -11.01
N GLU A 49 -7.94 11.51 -11.01
CA GLU A 49 -8.40 10.77 -9.84
C GLU A 49 -7.40 9.69 -9.41
N GLU A 50 -6.81 8.95 -10.34
CA GLU A 50 -5.77 7.96 -10.05
C GLU A 50 -4.54 8.60 -9.38
N VAL A 51 -4.03 9.71 -9.95
CA VAL A 51 -2.89 10.45 -9.39
C VAL A 51 -3.21 11.04 -8.01
N ASN A 52 -4.43 11.57 -7.83
CA ASN A 52 -4.86 12.10 -6.54
C ASN A 52 -4.92 10.99 -5.49
N ASN A 53 -5.44 9.82 -5.85
CA ASN A 53 -5.50 8.67 -4.94
C ASN A 53 -4.10 8.18 -4.55
N GLU A 54 -3.15 8.15 -5.48
CA GLU A 54 -1.76 7.80 -5.19
C GLU A 54 -1.10 8.84 -4.27
N SER A 55 -1.24 10.13 -4.56
CA SER A 55 -0.73 11.21 -3.70
C SER A 55 -1.34 11.17 -2.29
N MET A 56 -2.63 10.87 -2.17
CA MET A 56 -3.29 10.71 -0.87
C MET A 56 -2.73 9.53 -0.08
N ARG A 57 -2.44 8.39 -0.73
CA ARG A 57 -1.84 7.23 -0.04
C ARG A 57 -0.50 7.57 0.58
N THR A 58 0.39 8.21 -0.18
CA THR A 58 1.71 8.63 0.33
C THR A 58 1.57 9.57 1.51
N LYS A 59 0.67 10.57 1.42
CA LYS A 59 0.41 11.49 2.54
C LYS A 59 -0.12 10.79 3.79
N VAL A 60 -0.98 9.79 3.64
CA VAL A 60 -1.50 9.02 4.78
C VAL A 60 -0.38 8.25 5.48
N GLU A 61 0.54 7.65 4.73
CA GLU A 61 1.70 6.96 5.30
C GLU A 61 2.63 7.93 6.05
N GLU A 62 2.93 9.09 5.46
CA GLU A 62 3.74 10.14 6.08
C GLU A 62 3.12 10.64 7.39
N VAL A 63 1.83 11.01 7.36
CA VAL A 63 1.10 11.52 8.54
C VAL A 63 1.04 10.45 9.63
N ASN A 64 0.86 9.18 9.27
CA ASN A 64 0.84 8.10 10.26
C ASN A 64 2.21 7.92 10.94
N ASN A 65 3.29 7.94 10.16
CA ASN A 65 4.66 7.82 10.68
C ASN A 65 5.04 9.02 11.55
N GLU A 66 4.67 10.23 11.16
CA GLU A 66 4.87 11.43 11.96
C GLU A 66 4.05 11.40 13.26
N SER A 67 2.81 10.91 13.20
CA SER A 67 1.95 10.74 14.37
C SER A 67 2.58 9.78 15.39
N MET A 68 3.03 8.60 14.96
CA MET A 68 3.69 7.62 15.83
C MET A 68 4.97 8.19 16.46
N ARG A 69 5.81 8.89 15.69
CA ARG A 69 7.01 9.58 16.21
C ARG A 69 6.68 10.64 17.25
N THR A 70 5.64 11.43 17.00
CA THR A 70 5.16 12.44 17.97
C THR A 70 4.73 11.77 19.27
N LYS A 71 4.05 10.62 19.20
CA LYS A 71 3.67 9.83 20.38
C LYS A 71 4.87 9.28 21.13
N VAL A 72 5.91 8.82 20.44
CA VAL A 72 7.16 8.40 21.09
C VAL A 72 7.79 9.55 21.88
N GLU A 73 7.85 10.77 21.33
CA GLU A 73 8.41 11.92 22.04
C GLU A 73 7.51 12.37 23.22
N GLU A 74 6.19 12.27 23.09
CA GLU A 74 5.27 12.48 24.22
C GLU A 74 5.58 11.52 25.38
N VAL A 75 5.81 10.24 25.08
CA VAL A 75 6.17 9.22 26.11
C VAL A 75 7.51 9.55 26.76
N LYS A 76 8.54 9.92 25.97
CA LYS A 76 9.84 10.35 26.50
C LYS A 76 9.70 11.56 27.42
N ASN A 77 8.88 12.53 27.06
CA ASN A 77 8.61 13.70 27.90
C ASN A 77 7.89 13.35 29.20
N VAL A 78 6.95 12.40 29.17
CA VAL A 78 6.34 11.87 30.40
C VAL A 78 7.39 11.20 31.28
N ASN A 79 8.28 10.40 30.72
CA ASN A 79 9.38 9.77 31.46
C ASN A 79 10.34 10.82 32.08
N ARG A 80 10.68 11.90 31.36
CA ARG A 80 11.46 13.04 31.88
C ARG A 80 10.77 13.67 33.10
N ARG A 81 9.47 13.97 32.99
CA ARG A 81 8.68 14.58 34.07
C ARG A 81 8.56 13.70 35.30
N ARG A 82 8.58 12.37 35.12
CA ARG A 82 8.58 11.39 36.21
C ARG A 82 9.96 11.18 36.84
N GLY A 83 11.01 11.84 36.36
CA GLY A 83 12.36 11.72 36.90
C GLY A 83 13.05 10.40 36.55
N ALA A 84 12.69 9.76 35.43
CA ALA A 84 13.34 8.53 34.99
C ALA A 84 14.83 8.77 34.68
N SER A 85 15.71 7.90 35.18
CA SER A 85 17.16 8.00 34.97
C SER A 85 17.55 7.98 33.48
N ASN A 86 16.78 7.26 32.67
CA ASN A 86 16.88 7.30 31.21
C ASN A 86 15.48 7.45 30.59
N PRO A 87 15.12 8.65 30.08
CA PRO A 87 13.81 8.91 29.51
C PRO A 87 13.51 8.16 28.21
N ASN A 88 14.55 7.68 27.53
CA ASN A 88 14.44 6.96 26.26
C ASN A 88 14.04 5.48 26.45
N VAL A 89 14.00 5.01 27.70
CA VAL A 89 13.60 3.64 28.01
C VAL A 89 12.09 3.53 28.06
N ILE A 90 11.52 2.70 27.18
CA ILE A 90 10.07 2.47 27.06
C ILE A 90 9.79 0.97 27.14
N ASN A 91 8.77 0.60 27.89
CA ASN A 91 8.24 -0.76 27.91
C ASN A 91 7.14 -0.89 26.87
N VAL A 92 7.10 -2.01 26.17
CA VAL A 92 6.17 -2.22 25.06
C VAL A 92 5.36 -3.51 25.23
N ALA A 93 4.14 -3.49 24.74
CA ALA A 93 3.31 -4.67 24.52
C ALA A 93 3.16 -4.86 23.00
N LEU A 94 3.28 -6.11 22.54
CA LEU A 94 3.29 -6.45 21.13
C LEU A 94 2.27 -7.54 20.87
N ASP A 95 1.48 -7.35 19.83
CA ASP A 95 0.53 -8.34 19.33
C ASP A 95 0.56 -8.37 17.80
N GLY A 96 0.36 -9.56 17.26
CA GLY A 96 0.26 -9.85 15.83
C GLY A 96 -1.16 -10.30 15.50
N ARG A 97 -1.82 -9.61 14.56
CA ARG A 97 -3.13 -10.04 14.06
C ARG A 97 -3.04 -10.49 12.61
N TYR A 98 -3.58 -11.67 12.37
CA TYR A 98 -3.67 -12.28 11.05
C TYR A 98 -5.06 -12.06 10.46
N ASN A 99 -5.15 -11.87 9.15
CA ASN A 99 -6.44 -11.72 8.47
C ASN A 99 -7.18 -13.06 8.26
N CYS A 100 -6.99 -14.01 9.17
CA CYS A 100 -7.70 -15.29 9.22
C CYS A 100 -7.96 -15.70 10.67
N LEU A 101 -9.07 -16.41 10.87
CA LEU A 101 -9.41 -16.99 12.17
C LEU A 101 -8.80 -18.39 12.37
N THR A 102 -8.28 -18.99 11.30
CA THR A 102 -7.79 -20.38 11.30
C THR A 102 -6.38 -20.47 10.75
N ILE A 103 -5.56 -21.29 11.40
CA ILE A 103 -4.15 -21.49 11.02
C ILE A 103 -4.04 -22.15 9.63
N GLY A 104 -4.93 -23.10 9.34
CA GLY A 104 -4.94 -23.88 8.10
C GLY A 104 -5.93 -23.39 7.05
N HIS A 105 -5.62 -23.62 5.77
CA HIS A 105 -6.50 -23.31 4.65
C HIS A 105 -6.39 -24.38 3.55
N SER A 106 -7.52 -24.76 2.96
CA SER A 106 -7.59 -25.86 1.97
C SER A 106 -6.77 -25.59 0.70
N LYS A 107 -6.64 -24.32 0.30
CA LYS A 107 -5.87 -23.92 -0.91
C LYS A 107 -4.45 -23.42 -0.61
N LYS A 108 -4.10 -23.26 0.67
CA LYS A 108 -2.78 -22.74 1.09
C LYS A 108 -2.22 -23.64 2.18
N PRO A 109 -1.27 -24.53 1.86
CA PRO A 109 -0.71 -25.41 2.86
C PRO A 109 -0.10 -24.58 3.99
N ARG A 110 -0.48 -24.88 5.23
CA ARG A 110 0.09 -24.36 6.48
C ARG A 110 -0.09 -22.86 6.81
N GLN A 111 -0.63 -22.02 5.93
CA GLN A 111 -0.93 -20.61 6.24
C GLN A 111 -2.22 -20.12 5.57
N GLY A 112 -3.29 -19.95 6.35
CA GLY A 112 -4.54 -19.37 5.88
C GLY A 112 -4.48 -17.86 5.62
N ALA A 113 -3.65 -17.13 6.38
CA ALA A 113 -3.50 -15.69 6.26
C ALA A 113 -2.75 -15.27 4.98
N SER A 114 -3.17 -14.11 4.46
CA SER A 114 -2.49 -13.40 3.37
C SER A 114 -1.90 -12.08 3.83
N GLN A 115 -2.35 -11.59 4.99
CA GLN A 115 -1.89 -10.37 5.62
C GLN A 115 -1.77 -10.59 7.12
N SER A 116 -0.79 -9.94 7.72
CA SER A 116 -0.69 -9.78 9.18
C SER A 116 -0.26 -8.37 9.53
N ILE A 117 -0.75 -7.87 10.65
CA ILE A 117 -0.34 -6.59 11.23
C ILE A 117 0.26 -6.85 12.61
N GLY A 118 1.46 -6.33 12.84
CA GLY A 118 2.10 -6.29 14.15
C GLY A 118 2.00 -4.88 14.70
N ILE A 119 1.61 -4.73 15.96
CA ILE A 119 1.47 -3.43 16.61
C ILE A 119 2.31 -3.42 17.89
N ALA A 120 3.08 -2.35 18.07
CA ALA A 120 3.76 -2.04 19.32
C ALA A 120 3.03 -0.93 20.06
N CYS A 121 2.57 -1.25 21.26
CA CYS A 121 1.93 -0.32 22.16
C CYS A 121 2.86 -0.01 23.33
N GLU A 122 3.04 1.26 23.67
CA GLU A 122 3.76 1.64 24.87
C GLU A 122 2.97 1.28 26.13
N THR A 123 3.67 0.95 27.21
CA THR A 123 3.06 0.58 28.50
C THR A 123 3.47 1.49 29.65
N ASN A 124 4.19 2.57 29.38
CA ASN A 124 4.68 3.54 30.37
C ASN A 124 3.58 4.52 30.79
N THR A 125 2.70 4.92 29.89
CA THR A 125 1.62 5.87 30.16
C THR A 125 0.27 5.17 30.25
N ASP A 126 -0.73 5.87 30.78
CA ASP A 126 -2.10 5.35 30.87
C ASP A 126 -2.81 5.38 29.52
N LYS A 127 -2.28 6.15 28.56
CA LYS A 127 -2.89 6.33 27.23
C LYS A 127 -2.60 5.19 26.27
N LYS A 128 -1.55 4.40 26.53
CA LYS A 128 -1.20 3.20 25.74
C LYS A 128 -1.12 3.52 24.24
N TYR A 129 -0.26 4.48 23.90
CA TYR A 129 -0.08 4.89 22.52
C TYR A 129 0.52 3.77 21.64
N ILE A 130 0.05 3.70 20.40
CA ILE A 130 0.72 2.93 19.35
C ILE A 130 1.94 3.72 18.91
N ILE A 131 3.12 3.10 19.03
CA ILE A 131 4.41 3.73 18.77
C ILE A 131 5.10 3.18 17.51
N SER A 132 4.71 1.99 17.07
CA SER A 132 5.17 1.39 15.82
C SER A 132 4.15 0.37 15.34
N ALA A 133 4.03 0.21 14.02
CA ALA A 133 3.16 -0.77 13.40
C ALA A 133 3.79 -1.28 12.12
N VAL A 134 3.64 -2.57 11.85
CA VAL A 134 4.17 -3.23 10.65
C VAL A 134 3.07 -4.05 9.99
N LEU A 135 2.90 -3.86 8.68
CA LEU A 135 2.00 -4.67 7.88
C LEU A 135 2.85 -5.63 7.04
N GLN A 136 2.59 -6.93 7.14
CA GLN A 136 3.07 -7.94 6.21
C GLN A 136 1.93 -8.28 5.24
N ASN A 137 2.12 -7.98 3.95
CA ASN A 137 1.10 -8.10 2.92
C ASN A 137 1.58 -8.91 1.71
N LYS A 138 0.89 -10.01 1.41
CA LYS A 138 1.11 -10.83 0.20
C LYS A 138 0.15 -10.49 -0.93
N LEU A 139 -0.86 -9.65 -0.69
CA LEU A 139 -1.92 -9.35 -1.63
C LEU A 139 -1.49 -8.23 -2.57
N CYS A 140 -1.54 -8.54 -3.86
CA CYS A 140 -1.44 -7.57 -4.94
C CYS A 140 -2.50 -7.86 -5.99
N TRP A 141 -3.43 -6.92 -6.17
CA TRP A 141 -4.51 -7.03 -7.14
C TRP A 141 -3.98 -6.98 -8.57
N THR A 142 -3.12 -6.01 -8.88
CA THR A 142 -2.47 -5.88 -10.20
C THR A 142 -1.71 -7.15 -10.58
N GLY A 143 -0.92 -7.70 -9.65
CA GLY A 143 -0.22 -8.95 -9.87
C GLY A 143 -1.17 -10.15 -10.03
N ALA A 144 -2.31 -10.17 -9.33
CA ALA A 144 -3.32 -11.22 -9.52
C ALA A 144 -3.99 -11.12 -10.89
N TRP A 145 -4.32 -9.91 -11.32
CA TRP A 145 -4.89 -9.64 -12.64
C TRP A 145 -3.93 -10.04 -13.77
N LEU A 146 -2.66 -9.63 -13.71
CA LEU A 146 -1.62 -9.99 -14.70
C LEU A 146 -1.41 -11.51 -14.80
N ARG A 147 -1.50 -12.25 -13.68
CA ARG A 147 -1.41 -13.72 -13.71
C ARG A 147 -2.63 -14.36 -14.36
N ASN A 148 -3.82 -13.79 -14.15
CA ASN A 148 -5.04 -14.29 -14.79
C ASN A 148 -5.04 -14.06 -16.31
N THR A 149 -4.32 -13.07 -16.81
CA THR A 149 -4.12 -12.85 -18.25
C THR A 149 -2.99 -13.70 -18.85
N GLY A 150 -2.33 -14.54 -18.05
CA GLY A 150 -1.25 -15.44 -18.48
C GLY A 150 0.15 -14.85 -18.37
N ILE A 151 0.30 -13.63 -17.85
CA ILE A 151 1.60 -13.00 -17.66
C ILE A 151 2.21 -13.47 -16.34
N THR A 152 3.41 -14.04 -16.41
CA THR A 152 4.14 -14.47 -15.22
C THR A 152 4.76 -13.26 -14.53
N VAL A 153 4.16 -12.85 -13.40
CA VAL A 153 4.68 -11.75 -12.57
C VAL A 153 4.97 -12.20 -11.14
N ASN A 154 6.14 -11.78 -10.66
CA ASN A 154 6.58 -11.98 -9.29
C ASN A 154 6.24 -10.75 -8.44
N CYS A 155 5.70 -10.99 -7.25
CA CYS A 155 5.47 -9.97 -6.22
C CYS A 155 6.36 -10.29 -5.02
N PRO A 156 7.01 -9.30 -4.37
CA PRO A 156 7.08 -7.88 -4.73
C PRO A 156 7.94 -7.61 -5.98
N GLY A 157 7.84 -6.41 -6.56
CA GLY A 157 8.83 -5.93 -7.55
C GLY A 157 8.32 -5.52 -8.94
N HIS A 158 7.00 -5.47 -9.16
CA HIS A 158 6.43 -4.92 -10.39
C HIS A 158 5.75 -3.56 -10.15
N GLU A 159 5.53 -2.79 -11.22
CA GLU A 159 4.83 -1.50 -11.15
C GLU A 159 3.42 -1.67 -10.58
N GLY A 160 3.04 -0.80 -9.63
CA GLY A 160 1.77 -0.89 -8.92
C GLY A 160 1.65 -2.09 -7.97
N CYS A 161 2.77 -2.71 -7.56
CA CYS A 161 2.75 -3.82 -6.60
C CYS A 161 2.48 -3.32 -5.17
N THR A 162 1.42 -3.84 -4.56
CA THR A 162 1.05 -3.54 -3.16
C THR A 162 1.52 -4.59 -2.17
N ALA A 163 2.04 -5.73 -2.64
CA ALA A 163 2.59 -6.76 -1.77
C ALA A 163 4.02 -6.37 -1.35
N ASN A 164 4.37 -6.57 -0.09
CA ASN A 164 5.73 -6.43 0.42
C ASN A 164 6.41 -7.78 0.68
N LEU A 165 5.64 -8.86 0.72
CA LEU A 165 6.13 -10.23 0.85
C LEU A 165 5.79 -11.04 -0.38
N THR A 166 6.62 -12.03 -0.67
CA THR A 166 6.32 -13.00 -1.72
C THR A 166 5.14 -13.87 -1.31
N ARG A 167 4.43 -14.41 -2.31
CA ARG A 167 3.27 -15.29 -2.09
C ARG A 167 3.58 -16.47 -1.16
N HIS A 168 4.80 -17.00 -1.26
CA HIS A 168 5.25 -18.18 -0.53
C HIS A 168 6.04 -17.85 0.73
N ALA A 169 6.40 -16.58 0.96
CA ALA A 169 7.06 -16.17 2.19
C ALA A 169 6.16 -16.46 3.40
N PRO A 170 6.71 -16.94 4.52
CA PRO A 170 5.94 -17.08 5.75
C PRO A 170 5.57 -15.69 6.31
N LEU A 171 4.34 -15.51 6.79
CA LEU A 171 4.05 -14.43 7.74
C LEU A 171 4.68 -14.81 9.09
N SER A 172 5.36 -13.86 9.73
CA SER A 172 6.21 -14.15 10.88
C SER A 172 6.18 -13.00 11.88
N GLU A 173 5.62 -13.25 13.06
CA GLU A 173 5.66 -12.36 14.22
C GLU A 173 7.07 -12.02 14.65
N ARG A 174 7.97 -13.01 14.60
CA ARG A 174 9.39 -12.81 14.83
C ARG A 174 9.98 -11.71 13.94
N GLU A 175 9.64 -11.73 12.66
CA GLU A 175 10.14 -10.72 11.71
C GLU A 175 9.45 -9.36 11.92
N MET A 176 8.17 -9.37 12.28
CA MET A 176 7.45 -8.15 12.68
C MET A 176 8.11 -7.48 13.89
N GLY A 177 8.49 -8.28 14.90
CA GLY A 177 9.25 -7.82 16.06
C GLY A 177 10.58 -7.18 15.69
N ARG A 178 11.36 -7.79 14.78
CA ARG A 178 12.63 -7.22 14.28
C ARG A 178 12.42 -5.82 13.69
N ILE A 179 11.47 -5.69 12.77
CA ILE A 179 11.19 -4.42 12.06
C ILE A 179 10.75 -3.34 13.05
N ILE A 180 9.89 -3.68 14.02
CA ILE A 180 9.46 -2.78 15.08
C ILE A 180 10.65 -2.35 15.96
N GLY A 181 11.53 -3.28 16.31
CA GLY A 181 12.75 -3.00 17.09
C GLY A 181 13.66 -2.02 16.37
N GLU A 182 13.88 -2.23 15.07
CA GLU A 182 14.68 -1.34 14.22
C GLU A 182 14.06 0.05 14.10
N ASP A 183 12.75 0.15 13.87
CA ASP A 183 12.03 1.43 13.79
C ASP A 183 12.14 2.23 15.09
N LEU A 184 11.98 1.58 16.24
CA LEU A 184 12.10 2.21 17.55
C LEU A 184 13.55 2.57 17.89
N SER A 185 14.53 1.75 17.47
CA SER A 185 15.95 2.01 17.64
C SER A 185 16.39 3.25 16.83
N ILE A 186 15.92 3.41 15.59
CA ILE A 186 16.12 4.62 14.79
C ILE A 186 15.58 5.87 15.50
N GLN A 187 14.48 5.73 16.23
CA GLN A 187 13.90 6.81 17.04
C GLN A 187 14.64 7.03 18.38
N GLY A 188 15.73 6.32 18.64
CA GLY A 188 16.53 6.42 19.86
C GLY A 188 15.78 5.94 21.10
N VAL A 189 14.84 5.00 20.95
CA VAL A 189 14.13 4.35 22.05
C VAL A 189 14.87 3.08 22.44
N LEU A 190 14.96 2.79 23.73
CA LEU A 190 15.46 1.53 24.26
C LEU A 190 14.28 0.77 24.88
N ILE A 191 14.08 -0.49 24.50
CA ILE A 191 13.04 -1.32 25.08
C ILE A 191 13.60 -2.06 26.29
N LYS A 192 13.01 -1.85 27.46
CA LYS A 192 13.42 -2.57 28.68
C LYS A 192 12.62 -3.85 28.90
N PHE A 193 11.32 -3.79 28.69
CA PHE A 193 10.44 -4.95 28.75
C PHE A 193 9.53 -5.00 27.53
N ALA A 194 9.48 -6.16 26.90
CA ALA A 194 8.53 -6.49 25.85
C ALA A 194 7.53 -7.53 26.42
N THR A 195 6.25 -7.20 26.39
CA THR A 195 5.17 -8.13 26.77
C THR A 195 4.54 -8.66 25.50
N THR A 196 4.53 -9.98 25.32
CA THR A 196 3.82 -10.65 24.23
C THR A 196 2.81 -11.64 24.82
N ASP A 197 1.91 -12.17 23.99
CA ASP A 197 1.22 -13.40 24.33
C ASP A 197 2.23 -14.56 24.43
N GLY A 198 1.85 -15.62 25.15
CA GLY A 198 2.80 -16.66 25.59
C GLY A 198 3.38 -17.52 24.46
N ASP A 199 2.81 -17.44 23.25
CA ASP A 199 3.23 -18.16 22.05
C ASP A 199 3.88 -17.26 20.98
N SER A 200 3.85 -15.93 21.14
CA SER A 200 4.55 -15.05 20.20
C SER A 200 6.07 -15.10 20.37
N THR A 201 6.74 -15.00 19.23
CA THR A 201 8.20 -14.95 19.11
C THR A 201 8.73 -13.56 18.77
N SER A 202 7.86 -12.54 18.88
CA SER A 202 8.19 -11.14 18.55
C SER A 202 9.28 -10.56 19.45
N ALA A 203 9.26 -10.90 20.76
CA ALA A 203 10.20 -10.36 21.75
C ALA A 203 11.67 -10.77 21.45
N THR A 204 11.90 -12.00 21.00
CA THR A 204 13.25 -12.55 20.76
C THR A 204 14.05 -11.75 19.73
N ARG A 205 13.39 -11.22 18.69
CA ARG A 205 14.08 -10.45 17.64
C ARG A 205 14.17 -8.95 17.91
N ILE A 206 13.40 -8.44 18.85
CA ILE A 206 13.58 -7.07 19.33
C ILE A 206 14.90 -6.96 20.09
N GLU A 207 15.22 -7.97 20.91
CA GLU A 207 16.52 -8.05 21.60
C GLU A 207 17.69 -8.07 20.61
N GLU A 208 17.55 -8.72 19.45
CA GLU A 208 18.60 -8.73 18.41
C GLU A 208 18.69 -7.41 17.61
N ALA A 209 17.62 -6.61 17.58
CA ALA A 209 17.52 -5.39 16.78
C ALA A 209 17.91 -4.10 17.53
N MET A 210 18.08 -4.19 18.85
CA MET A 210 18.43 -3.07 19.75
C MET A 210 19.88 -3.13 20.21
#